data_AF-A0AAW7P6P3-F1
#
_entry.id   AF-A0AAW7P6P3-F1
#
_cell.length_a   1.000
_cell.length_b   1.000
_cell.length_c   1.000
_cell.angle_alpha   90.00
_cell.angle_beta   90.00
_cell.angle_gamma   90.00
#
_symmetry.space_group_name_H-M   'P 1'
#
loop_
_entity.id
_entity.type
_entity.pdbx_description
1 polymer ?
#
loop_
_entity_poly.entity_id
_entity_poly.type
_entity_poly.pdbx_seq_one_letter_code
_entity_poly.pdbx_strand_id
1 'polypeptide(L)'
;MNLSEMYKGFDDLIRRHNEYVVYEKPLAEMNNGKIVSGSKYIVIAPTAVLDRLEKEVAALEKNANEGNSNNAITIGRSRLRSASSLSLSIKDSKHTNTTSVEKCLDLLYRIYNKSTEKEMSEHRVILQELHLAKNKTTDAEELEKLAASQDFEVERHESTLKELSKKYDTAIELLSKYDGDRAVRVSSRTGSSYRLNYYDHEKDKRSHVSLNNLVMIDNDASNMSLDNTAKRKKRNDTKQPIIELNTISIYEPLEISYDEYMSNRKH
;
A
#
# COMPACT_ATOMS: atom_id res chain seq x y z
N MET A 1 -19.49 16.57 -6.51
CA MET A 1 -18.25 16.25 -5.78
C MET A 1 -17.47 15.22 -6.59
N ASN A 2 -16.16 15.39 -6.76
CA ASN A 2 -15.31 14.36 -7.38
C ASN A 2 -14.82 13.34 -6.32
N LEU A 3 -14.18 12.25 -6.76
CA LEU A 3 -13.75 11.17 -5.87
C LEU A 3 -12.71 11.64 -4.81
N SER A 4 -11.81 12.56 -5.16
CA SER A 4 -10.81 13.12 -4.23
C SER A 4 -11.47 13.97 -3.15
N GLU A 5 -12.38 14.86 -3.52
CA GLU A 5 -13.17 15.67 -2.57
C GLU A 5 -13.99 14.78 -1.62
N MET A 6 -14.52 13.66 -2.13
CA MET A 6 -15.27 12.71 -1.33
C MET A 6 -14.40 12.02 -0.28
N TYR A 7 -13.20 11.58 -0.65
CA TYR A 7 -12.25 11.01 0.30
C TYR A 7 -11.75 12.04 1.32
N LYS A 8 -11.51 13.29 0.92
CA LYS A 8 -11.17 14.36 1.86
C LYS A 8 -12.29 14.63 2.88
N GLY A 9 -13.53 14.71 2.40
CA GLY A 9 -14.70 14.88 3.29
C GLY A 9 -14.91 13.68 4.21
N PHE A 10 -14.60 12.47 3.74
CA PHE A 10 -14.59 11.26 4.56
C PHE A 10 -13.48 11.28 5.62
N ASP A 11 -12.27 11.68 5.27
CA ASP A 11 -11.13 11.78 6.21
C ASP A 11 -11.40 12.84 7.28
N ASP A 12 -11.95 14.00 6.90
CA ASP A 12 -12.36 15.04 7.85
C ASP A 12 -13.52 14.59 8.76
N LEU A 13 -14.43 13.77 8.25
CA LEU A 13 -15.48 13.15 9.07
C LEU A 13 -14.87 12.20 10.10
N ILE A 14 -13.96 11.31 9.70
CA ILE A 14 -13.33 10.36 10.62
C ILE A 14 -12.47 11.06 11.66
N ARG A 15 -11.78 12.15 11.29
CA ARG A 15 -10.97 12.95 12.20
C ARG A 15 -11.76 13.55 13.35
N ARG A 16 -13.07 13.79 13.19
CA ARG A 16 -13.98 14.22 14.27
C ARG A 16 -14.30 13.12 15.29
N HIS A 17 -13.94 11.88 14.98
CA HIS A 17 -14.10 10.69 15.83
C HIS A 17 -12.74 10.05 16.15
N ASN A 18 -11.66 10.83 16.11
CA ASN A 18 -10.29 10.31 16.23
C ASN A 18 -10.05 9.55 17.53
N GLU A 19 -10.75 9.87 18.62
CA GLU A 19 -10.64 9.13 19.88
C GLU A 19 -11.10 7.67 19.78
N TYR A 20 -11.86 7.32 18.74
CA TYR A 20 -12.35 5.96 18.48
C TYR A 20 -11.58 5.23 17.36
N VAL A 21 -10.64 5.90 16.70
CA VAL A 21 -9.87 5.34 15.59
C VAL A 21 -8.73 4.50 16.13
N VAL A 22 -8.76 3.19 15.86
CA VAL A 22 -7.71 2.25 16.28
C VAL A 22 -6.76 1.87 15.15
N TYR A 23 -7.11 2.23 13.91
CA TYR A 23 -6.25 2.05 12.75
C TYR A 23 -6.61 3.06 11.66
N GLU A 24 -5.58 3.67 11.08
CA GLU A 24 -5.69 4.58 9.94
C GLU A 24 -4.69 4.18 8.84
N LYS A 25 -5.16 4.25 7.60
CA LYS A 25 -4.33 4.35 6.41
C LYS A 25 -4.82 5.54 5.60
N PRO A 26 -3.99 6.57 5.39
CA PRO A 26 -4.41 7.77 4.68
C PRO A 26 -4.65 7.52 3.19
N LEU A 27 -5.35 8.46 2.56
CA LEU A 27 -5.52 8.56 1.12
C LEU A 27 -4.16 8.58 0.43
N ALA A 28 -3.99 7.74 -0.59
CA ALA A 28 -2.83 7.79 -1.47
C ALA A 28 -3.26 8.32 -2.83
N GLU A 29 -2.78 9.51 -3.19
CA GLU A 29 -3.00 10.15 -4.50
C GLU A 29 -1.71 10.16 -5.32
N MET A 30 -1.82 10.06 -6.64
CA MET A 30 -0.73 10.38 -7.55
C MET A 30 -0.62 11.91 -7.69
N ASN A 31 0.57 12.39 -8.09
CA ASN A 31 0.83 13.82 -8.34
C ASN A 31 -0.11 14.46 -9.38
N ASN A 32 -0.84 13.67 -10.18
CA ASN A 32 -1.84 14.13 -11.14
C ASN A 32 -3.28 14.12 -10.60
N GLY A 33 -3.48 13.96 -9.29
CA GLY A 33 -4.80 13.93 -8.65
C GLY A 33 -5.56 12.60 -8.80
N LYS A 34 -4.95 11.57 -9.42
CA LYS A 34 -5.57 10.24 -9.50
C LYS A 34 -5.39 9.49 -8.19
N ILE A 35 -6.49 9.05 -7.59
CA ILE A 35 -6.46 8.24 -6.37
C ILE A 35 -5.87 6.84 -6.67
N VAL A 36 -4.81 6.49 -5.95
CA VAL A 36 -4.13 5.18 -5.96
C VAL A 36 -4.78 4.23 -4.98
N SER A 37 -5.15 4.74 -3.80
CA SER A 37 -5.84 3.99 -2.75
C SER A 37 -6.65 4.97 -1.92
N GLY A 38 -7.95 4.71 -1.76
CA GLY A 38 -8.77 5.39 -0.77
C GLY A 38 -8.28 5.18 0.67
N SER A 39 -8.65 6.09 1.56
CA SER A 39 -8.39 6.01 3.00
C SER A 39 -9.10 4.80 3.62
N LYS A 40 -8.50 4.26 4.67
CA LYS A 40 -9.00 3.09 5.40
C LYS A 40 -8.96 3.32 6.91
N TYR A 41 -10.06 3.03 7.58
CA TYR A 41 -10.21 3.24 9.01
C TYR A 41 -10.83 2.03 9.72
N ILE A 42 -10.35 1.75 10.92
CA ILE A 42 -11.04 0.87 11.88
C ILE A 42 -11.44 1.74 13.07
N VAL A 43 -12.74 1.77 13.37
CA VAL A 43 -13.34 2.55 14.45
C VAL A 43 -13.97 1.59 15.46
N ILE A 44 -13.62 1.74 16.73
CA ILE A 44 -14.21 1.01 17.85
C ILE A 44 -14.91 2.03 18.74
N ALA A 45 -16.24 2.00 18.78
CA ALA A 45 -17.03 2.99 19.52
C ALA A 45 -18.37 2.41 20.00
N PRO A 46 -19.04 3.09 20.95
CA PRO A 46 -20.40 2.74 21.34
C PRO A 46 -21.38 2.83 20.17
N THR A 47 -22.45 2.03 20.22
CA THR A 47 -23.44 1.91 19.14
C THR A 47 -24.04 3.23 18.69
N ALA A 48 -24.34 4.14 19.63
CA ALA A 48 -24.88 5.46 19.30
C ALA A 48 -23.90 6.32 18.47
N VAL A 49 -22.60 6.21 18.74
CA VAL A 49 -21.56 6.92 17.98
C VAL A 49 -21.44 6.34 16.58
N LEU A 50 -21.43 5.00 16.46
CA LEU A 50 -21.35 4.33 15.17
C LEU A 50 -22.60 4.53 14.30
N ASP A 51 -23.80 4.56 14.90
CA ASP A 51 -25.05 4.88 14.19
C ASP A 51 -25.02 6.29 13.60
N ARG A 52 -24.45 7.24 14.34
CA ARG A 52 -24.27 8.61 13.86
C ARG A 52 -23.25 8.67 12.73
N LEU A 53 -22.09 8.04 12.90
CA LEU A 53 -21.04 7.98 11.88
C LEU A 53 -21.57 7.36 10.59
N GLU A 54 -22.33 6.25 10.67
CA GLU A 54 -22.92 5.58 9.52
C GLU A 54 -23.90 6.48 8.75
N LYS A 55 -24.71 7.28 9.46
CA LYS A 55 -25.59 8.29 8.85
C LYS A 55 -24.81 9.42 8.19
N GLU A 56 -23.76 9.92 8.83
CA GLU A 56 -22.92 10.99 8.28
C GLU A 56 -22.16 10.54 7.03
N VAL A 57 -21.65 9.31 6.99
CA VAL A 57 -21.05 8.70 5.78
C VAL A 57 -22.09 8.55 4.67
N ALA A 58 -23.30 8.08 4.98
CA ALA A 58 -24.36 7.94 3.98
C ALA A 58 -24.81 9.30 3.40
N ALA A 59 -24.83 10.34 4.23
CA ALA A 59 -25.12 11.71 3.77
C ALA A 59 -24.02 12.23 2.84
N LEU A 60 -22.74 11.97 3.15
CA LEU A 60 -21.62 12.32 2.27
C LEU A 60 -21.74 11.65 0.90
N GLU A 61 -22.08 10.35 0.85
CA GLU A 61 -22.30 9.64 -0.41
C GLU A 61 -23.49 10.19 -1.19
N LYS A 62 -24.59 10.50 -0.52
CA LYS A 62 -25.76 11.09 -1.17
C LYS A 62 -25.37 12.42 -1.82
N ASN A 63 -24.72 13.31 -1.09
CA ASN A 63 -24.25 14.60 -1.61
C ASN A 63 -23.22 14.43 -2.73
N ALA A 64 -22.40 13.38 -2.68
CA ALA A 64 -21.44 13.07 -3.74
C ALA A 64 -22.10 12.72 -5.07
N ASN A 65 -23.22 12.01 -4.98
CA ASN A 65 -23.93 11.42 -6.10
C ASN A 65 -25.13 12.26 -6.57
N GLU A 66 -25.43 13.38 -5.93
CA GLU A 66 -26.46 14.32 -6.38
C GLU A 66 -26.14 14.82 -7.81
N GLY A 67 -27.06 14.57 -8.74
CA GLY A 67 -26.92 14.96 -10.15
C GLY A 67 -26.04 14.04 -11.02
N ASN A 68 -25.46 12.97 -10.46
CA ASN A 68 -24.59 12.04 -11.20
C ASN A 68 -25.32 10.72 -11.47
N SER A 69 -25.62 10.43 -12.74
CA SER A 69 -26.37 9.23 -13.17
C SER A 69 -25.50 8.00 -13.48
N ASN A 70 -24.19 8.18 -13.65
CA ASN A 70 -23.26 7.09 -14.00
C ASN A 70 -22.14 7.00 -12.96
N ASN A 71 -21.91 5.80 -12.42
CA ASN A 71 -20.90 5.43 -11.41
C ASN A 71 -21.09 6.09 -10.05
N ALA A 72 -22.07 5.59 -9.28
CA ALA A 72 -22.26 5.99 -7.88
C ALA A 72 -20.98 5.74 -7.06
N ILE A 73 -20.51 6.78 -6.37
CA ILE A 73 -19.36 6.73 -5.47
C ILE A 73 -19.82 6.20 -4.12
N THR A 74 -19.17 5.15 -3.62
CA THR A 74 -19.49 4.53 -2.33
C THR A 74 -18.24 4.32 -1.47
N ILE A 75 -18.33 4.64 -0.17
CA ILE A 75 -17.43 4.21 0.89
C ILE A 75 -17.84 2.81 1.33
N GLY A 76 -17.01 1.81 1.00
CA GLY A 76 -17.20 0.44 1.43
C GLY A 76 -17.03 0.32 2.94
N ARG A 77 -18.11 -0.01 3.66
CA ARG A 77 -18.11 -0.12 5.12
C ARG A 77 -18.61 -1.47 5.62
N SER A 78 -18.21 -1.86 6.83
CA SER A 78 -18.68 -3.07 7.51
C SER A 78 -18.86 -2.80 8.99
N ARG A 79 -19.91 -3.36 9.59
CA ARG A 79 -20.22 -3.22 11.01
C ARG A 79 -20.18 -4.56 11.72
N LEU A 80 -19.47 -4.63 12.84
CA LEU A 80 -19.26 -5.83 13.63
C LEU A 80 -19.82 -5.61 15.04
N ARG A 81 -20.88 -6.33 15.42
CA ARG A 81 -21.60 -6.12 16.69
C ARG A 81 -21.10 -6.96 17.86
N SER A 82 -20.39 -8.06 17.58
CA SER A 82 -19.96 -9.03 18.59
C SER A 82 -18.57 -9.58 18.27
N ALA A 83 -17.67 -8.67 17.86
CA ALA A 83 -16.31 -9.01 17.51
C ALA A 83 -15.35 -8.77 18.68
N SER A 84 -14.48 -9.75 18.94
CA SER A 84 -13.36 -9.62 19.89
C SER A 84 -12.08 -10.21 19.30
N SER A 85 -10.98 -10.16 20.05
CA SER A 85 -9.69 -10.77 19.66
C SER A 85 -9.23 -10.34 18.25
N LEU A 86 -9.19 -9.02 18.05
CA LEU A 86 -8.98 -8.37 16.75
C LEU A 86 -7.51 -8.48 16.32
N SER A 87 -7.27 -8.83 15.06
CA SER A 87 -5.93 -8.80 14.46
C SER A 87 -5.99 -8.35 13.00
N LEU A 88 -5.20 -7.34 12.66
CA LEU A 88 -5.13 -6.82 11.30
C LEU A 88 -4.02 -7.51 10.51
N SER A 89 -4.41 -8.20 9.44
CA SER A 89 -3.49 -8.78 8.47
C SER A 89 -3.38 -7.87 7.25
N ILE A 90 -2.17 -7.37 7.02
CA ILE A 90 -1.83 -6.60 5.81
C ILE A 90 -1.03 -7.52 4.90
N LYS A 91 -1.52 -7.76 3.69
CA LYS A 91 -0.89 -8.63 2.71
C LYS A 91 -0.70 -7.89 1.40
N ASP A 92 0.53 -7.88 0.89
CA ASP A 92 0.82 -7.39 -0.45
C ASP A 92 -0.05 -8.11 -1.48
N SER A 93 -0.77 -7.32 -2.27
CA SER A 93 -1.48 -7.79 -3.44
C SER A 93 -0.43 -8.09 -4.51
N LYS A 94 -0.16 -9.39 -4.69
CA LYS A 94 0.74 -9.90 -5.71
C LYS A 94 -0.07 -10.32 -6.93
N HIS A 95 0.26 -9.76 -8.07
CA HIS A 95 -0.24 -10.21 -9.37
C HIS A 95 0.90 -10.87 -10.11
N THR A 96 0.71 -12.12 -10.48
CA THR A 96 1.70 -12.88 -11.26
C THR A 96 1.21 -13.01 -12.68
N ASN A 97 1.99 -12.50 -13.61
CA ASN A 97 1.77 -12.63 -15.04
C ASN A 97 2.98 -13.34 -15.67
N THR A 98 2.76 -13.99 -16.81
CA THR A 98 3.83 -14.54 -17.65
C THR A 98 4.01 -13.63 -18.85
N THR A 99 5.26 -13.33 -19.20
CA THR A 99 5.68 -12.49 -20.34
C THR A 99 6.91 -13.11 -20.99
N SER A 100 7.41 -12.58 -22.11
CA SER A 100 8.71 -12.94 -22.66
C SER A 100 9.87 -12.30 -21.88
N VAL A 101 11.08 -12.86 -21.94
CA VAL A 101 12.29 -12.30 -21.31
C VAL A 101 12.56 -10.88 -21.81
N GLU A 102 12.42 -10.62 -23.10
CA GLU A 102 12.60 -9.29 -23.69
C GLU A 102 11.68 -8.25 -23.04
N LYS A 103 10.37 -8.53 -22.98
CA LYS A 103 9.40 -7.65 -22.30
C LYS A 103 9.66 -7.51 -20.80
N CYS A 104 10.25 -8.53 -20.18
CA CYS A 104 10.64 -8.49 -18.78
C CYS A 104 11.82 -7.54 -18.54
N LEU A 105 12.81 -7.50 -19.45
CA LEU A 105 13.92 -6.55 -19.41
C LEU A 105 13.43 -5.11 -19.59
N ASP A 106 12.51 -4.88 -20.53
CA ASP A 106 11.86 -3.57 -20.69
C ASP A 106 11.13 -3.12 -19.41
N LEU A 107 10.42 -4.05 -18.76
CA LEU A 107 9.73 -3.78 -17.50
C LEU A 107 10.71 -3.45 -16.38
N LEU A 108 11.82 -4.18 -16.28
CA LEU A 108 12.89 -3.94 -15.31
C LEU A 108 13.45 -2.53 -15.49
N TYR A 109 13.77 -2.13 -16.72
CA TYR A 109 14.31 -0.80 -17.02
C TYR A 109 13.35 0.31 -16.58
N ARG A 110 12.06 0.18 -16.90
CA ARG A 110 11.04 1.16 -16.49
C ARG A 110 10.92 1.27 -14.98
N ILE A 111 10.95 0.14 -14.27
CA ILE A 111 10.85 0.12 -12.80
C ILE A 111 12.10 0.71 -12.16
N TYR A 112 13.28 0.38 -12.68
CA TYR A 112 14.54 0.95 -12.24
C TYR A 112 14.51 2.48 -12.35
N ASN A 113 14.26 3.02 -13.55
CA ASN A 113 14.20 4.47 -13.78
C ASN A 113 13.18 5.15 -12.88
N LYS A 114 11.96 4.62 -12.80
CA LYS A 114 10.91 5.19 -11.94
C LYS A 114 11.30 5.19 -10.46
N SER A 115 12.02 4.17 -10.02
CA SER A 115 12.48 4.07 -8.63
C SER A 115 13.60 5.05 -8.34
N THR A 116 14.54 5.22 -9.28
CA THR A 116 15.60 6.22 -9.21
C THR A 116 15.03 7.64 -9.19
N GLU A 117 14.10 7.96 -10.09
CA GLU A 117 13.42 9.26 -10.11
C GLU A 117 12.70 9.56 -8.78
N LYS A 118 12.02 8.56 -8.23
CA LYS A 118 11.34 8.68 -6.95
C LYS A 118 12.33 8.98 -5.83
N GLU A 119 13.41 8.20 -5.73
CA GLU A 119 14.47 8.36 -4.74
C GLU A 119 15.13 9.74 -4.81
N MET A 120 15.44 10.22 -6.02
CA MET A 120 15.96 11.58 -6.24
C MET A 120 14.98 12.67 -5.79
N SER A 121 13.68 12.48 -6.08
CA SER A 121 12.64 13.44 -5.68
C SER A 121 12.45 13.49 -4.17
N GLU A 122 12.42 12.32 -3.50
CA GLU A 122 12.29 12.23 -2.05
C GLU A 122 13.51 12.85 -1.35
N HIS A 123 14.72 12.53 -1.80
CA HIS A 123 15.95 13.11 -1.29
C HIS A 123 15.96 14.64 -1.41
N ARG A 124 15.55 15.19 -2.57
CA ARG A 124 15.47 16.64 -2.78
C ARG A 124 14.50 17.32 -1.80
N VAL A 125 13.34 16.72 -1.54
CA VAL A 125 12.36 17.27 -0.59
C VAL A 125 12.93 17.29 0.82
N ILE A 126 13.55 16.18 1.26
CA ILE A 126 14.14 16.08 2.60
C ILE A 126 15.26 17.10 2.79
N LEU A 127 16.17 17.25 1.81
CA LEU A 127 17.23 18.26 1.89
C LEU A 127 16.68 19.69 1.93
N GLN A 128 15.61 19.98 1.19
CA GLN A 128 14.95 21.29 1.25
C GLN A 128 14.35 21.55 2.63
N GLU A 129 13.70 20.55 3.25
CA GLU A 129 13.15 20.65 4.59
C GLU A 129 14.25 20.86 5.65
N LEU A 130 15.37 20.13 5.54
CA LEU A 130 16.52 20.30 6.43
C LEU A 130 17.14 21.70 6.29
N HIS A 131 17.31 22.21 5.07
CA HIS A 131 17.79 23.57 4.85
C HIS A 131 16.83 24.62 5.42
N LEU A 132 15.52 24.42 5.26
CA LEU A 132 14.51 25.31 5.85
C LEU A 132 14.55 25.29 7.38
N ALA A 133 14.71 24.13 8.00
CA ALA A 133 14.88 24.01 9.45
C ALA A 133 16.15 24.72 9.92
N LYS A 134 17.27 24.52 9.21
CA LYS A 134 18.56 25.15 9.51
C LYS A 134 18.49 26.67 9.47
N ASN A 135 17.76 27.22 8.50
CA ASN A 135 17.56 28.68 8.39
C ASN A 135 16.63 29.27 9.46
N LYS A 136 15.86 28.45 10.17
CA LYS A 136 14.90 28.89 11.20
C LYS A 136 15.48 28.86 12.61
N THR A 137 16.55 28.10 12.84
CA THR A 137 17.20 28.01 14.15
C THR A 137 18.54 28.74 14.15
N THR A 138 18.86 29.35 15.29
CA THR A 138 20.19 29.92 15.58
C THR A 138 20.86 29.18 16.74
N ASP A 139 20.22 28.14 17.25
CA ASP A 139 20.77 27.32 18.33
C ASP A 139 21.88 26.42 17.80
N ALA A 140 23.06 26.50 18.43
CA ALA A 140 24.24 25.81 17.94
C ALA A 140 24.12 24.27 18.02
N GLU A 141 23.43 23.76 19.05
CA GLU A 141 23.24 22.32 19.24
C GLU A 141 22.23 21.76 18.21
N GLU A 142 21.16 22.50 17.93
CA GLU A 142 20.20 22.14 16.87
C GLU A 142 20.84 22.22 15.47
N LEU A 143 21.67 23.22 15.20
CA LEU A 143 22.38 23.34 13.93
C LEU A 143 23.32 22.16 13.69
N GLU A 144 24.02 21.67 14.73
CA GLU A 144 24.88 20.49 14.65
C GLU A 144 24.06 19.22 14.35
N LYS A 145 22.92 19.03 15.02
CA LYS A 145 22.00 17.90 14.76
C LYS A 145 21.45 17.91 13.33
N LEU A 146 21.10 19.08 12.81
CA LEU A 146 20.60 19.24 11.44
C LEU A 146 21.70 18.97 10.41
N ALA A 147 22.95 19.38 10.67
CA ALA A 147 24.08 19.07 9.81
C ALA A 147 24.36 17.55 9.76
N ALA A 148 24.38 16.88 10.91
CA ALA A 148 24.52 15.43 10.98
C ALA A 148 23.37 14.69 10.27
N SER A 149 22.15 15.21 10.37
CA SER A 149 20.97 14.67 9.67
C SER A 149 21.09 14.80 8.15
N GLN A 150 21.67 15.91 7.68
CA GLN A 150 21.92 16.15 6.26
C GLN A 150 22.98 15.18 5.71
N ASP A 151 24.10 15.02 6.41
CA ASP A 151 25.16 14.09 5.99
C ASP A 151 24.64 12.65 5.94
N PHE A 152 23.89 12.23 6.97
CA PHE A 152 23.25 10.92 7.02
C PHE A 152 22.29 10.69 5.84
N GLU A 153 21.48 11.70 5.49
CA GLU A 153 20.53 11.60 4.39
C GLU A 153 21.23 11.49 3.02
N VAL A 154 22.35 12.18 2.84
CA VAL A 154 23.20 12.04 1.63
C VAL A 154 23.76 10.62 1.52
N GLU A 155 24.35 10.09 2.61
CA GLU A 155 24.87 8.72 2.63
C GLU A 155 23.78 7.67 2.36
N ARG A 156 22.60 7.86 2.97
CA ARG A 156 21.43 6.98 2.76
C ARG A 156 21.01 6.97 1.30
N HIS A 157 20.93 8.15 0.68
CA HIS A 157 20.53 8.32 -0.71
C HIS A 157 21.52 7.63 -1.67
N GLU A 158 22.82 7.90 -1.51
CA GLU A 158 23.87 7.28 -2.33
C GLU A 158 23.89 5.76 -2.20
N SER A 159 23.77 5.25 -0.97
CA SER A 159 23.69 3.82 -0.68
C SER A 159 22.48 3.17 -1.36
N THR A 160 21.32 3.82 -1.29
CA THR A 160 20.06 3.33 -1.90
C THR A 160 20.18 3.24 -3.43
N LEU A 161 20.71 4.28 -4.08
CA LEU A 161 20.92 4.27 -5.53
C LEU A 161 21.94 3.21 -5.96
N LYS A 162 23.03 3.04 -5.20
CA LYS A 162 24.04 2.02 -5.48
C LYS A 162 23.47 0.61 -5.35
N GLU A 163 22.67 0.35 -4.31
CA GLU A 163 22.00 -0.95 -4.14
C GLU A 163 21.01 -1.21 -5.28
N LEU A 164 20.23 -0.21 -5.67
CA LEU A 164 19.25 -0.31 -6.75
C LEU A 164 19.93 -0.62 -8.09
N SER A 165 20.99 0.11 -8.42
CA SER A 165 21.80 -0.10 -9.62
C SER A 165 22.40 -1.50 -9.65
N LYS A 166 23.02 -1.94 -8.56
CA LYS A 166 23.59 -3.30 -8.44
C LYS A 166 22.54 -4.39 -8.66
N LYS A 167 21.34 -4.25 -8.09
CA LYS A 167 20.24 -5.21 -8.27
C LYS A 167 19.75 -5.23 -9.72
N TYR A 168 19.67 -4.07 -10.35
CA TYR A 168 19.28 -3.95 -11.75
C TYR A 168 20.30 -4.60 -12.69
N ASP A 169 21.59 -4.32 -12.51
CA ASP A 169 22.67 -4.92 -13.30
C ASP A 169 22.69 -6.44 -13.15
N THR A 170 22.56 -6.94 -11.92
CA THR A 170 22.48 -8.38 -11.63
C THR A 170 21.26 -9.01 -12.33
N ALA A 171 20.12 -8.31 -12.35
CA ALA A 171 18.92 -8.78 -13.01
C ALA A 171 19.10 -8.90 -14.53
N ILE A 172 19.74 -7.90 -15.15
CA ILE A 172 20.07 -7.95 -16.58
C ILE A 172 21.01 -9.12 -16.87
N GLU A 173 22.08 -9.26 -16.11
CA GLU A 173 23.07 -10.32 -16.32
C GLU A 173 22.44 -11.71 -16.25
N LEU A 174 21.54 -11.93 -15.27
CA LEU A 174 20.83 -13.20 -15.11
C LEU A 174 19.87 -13.48 -16.27
N LEU A 175 19.09 -12.49 -16.71
CA LEU A 175 18.07 -12.68 -17.74
C LEU A 175 18.65 -12.72 -19.16
N SER A 176 19.76 -12.04 -19.40
CA SER A 176 20.41 -12.00 -20.73
C SER A 176 20.98 -13.36 -21.17
N LYS A 177 21.05 -14.34 -20.26
CA LYS A 177 21.47 -15.72 -20.55
C LYS A 177 20.38 -16.53 -21.26
N TYR A 178 19.15 -16.04 -21.29
CA TYR A 178 18.00 -16.73 -21.86
C TYR A 178 17.62 -16.11 -23.22
N ASP A 179 17.00 -16.94 -24.06
CA ASP A 179 16.40 -16.47 -25.30
C ASP A 179 15.32 -15.40 -25.03
N GLY A 180 15.24 -14.38 -25.89
CA GLY A 180 14.36 -13.23 -25.70
C GLY A 180 12.88 -13.58 -25.67
N ASP A 181 12.45 -14.61 -26.42
CA ASP A 181 11.05 -15.07 -26.44
C ASP A 181 10.74 -16.02 -25.29
N ARG A 182 11.73 -16.43 -24.48
CA ARG A 182 11.49 -17.41 -23.41
C ARG A 182 10.46 -16.91 -22.40
N ALA A 183 9.52 -17.77 -22.01
CA ALA A 183 8.45 -17.37 -21.10
C ALA A 183 8.99 -17.19 -19.67
N VAL A 184 8.74 -16.04 -19.05
CA VAL A 184 9.16 -15.72 -17.69
C VAL A 184 7.97 -15.27 -16.85
N ARG A 185 7.91 -15.76 -15.61
CA ARG A 185 6.90 -15.31 -14.65
C ARG A 185 7.41 -14.09 -13.90
N VAL A 186 6.56 -13.08 -13.82
CA VAL A 186 6.82 -11.84 -13.09
C VAL A 186 5.69 -11.60 -12.11
N SER A 187 6.02 -11.49 -10.84
CA SER A 187 5.09 -11.06 -9.79
C SER A 187 5.32 -9.59 -9.48
N SER A 188 4.29 -8.77 -9.66
CA SER A 188 4.29 -7.35 -9.25
C SER A 188 3.44 -7.15 -8.00
N ARG A 189 3.93 -6.31 -7.08
CA ARG A 189 3.19 -5.79 -5.93
C ARG A 189 2.56 -4.46 -6.33
N THR A 190 1.23 -4.42 -6.41
CA THR A 190 0.48 -3.22 -6.86
C THR A 190 -0.20 -2.50 -5.70
N GLY A 191 -0.19 -3.09 -4.50
CA GLY A 191 -0.78 -2.53 -3.29
C GLY A 191 -0.83 -3.55 -2.17
N SER A 192 -1.65 -3.30 -1.16
CA SER A 192 -1.89 -4.23 -0.06
C SER A 192 -3.38 -4.43 0.15
N SER A 193 -3.76 -5.68 0.39
CA SER A 193 -5.05 -6.07 0.94
C SER A 193 -4.99 -6.01 2.47
N TYR A 194 -6.05 -5.48 3.07
CA TYR A 194 -6.18 -5.29 4.50
C TYR A 194 -7.34 -6.18 4.97
N ARG A 195 -7.07 -7.09 5.90
CA ARG A 195 -8.07 -8.03 6.41
C ARG A 195 -8.06 -8.00 7.93
N LEU A 196 -9.18 -7.61 8.53
CA LEU A 196 -9.37 -7.71 9.96
C LEU A 196 -9.89 -9.12 10.29
N ASN A 197 -9.17 -9.85 11.13
CA ASN A 197 -9.62 -11.13 11.68
C ASN A 197 -10.12 -10.89 13.10
N TYR A 198 -11.20 -11.58 13.48
CA TYR A 198 -11.84 -11.43 14.78
C TYR A 198 -12.49 -12.74 15.21
N TYR A 199 -12.83 -12.83 16.49
CA TYR A 199 -13.74 -13.85 17.00
C TYR A 199 -15.16 -13.30 16.97
N ASP A 200 -16.06 -13.99 16.28
CA ASP A 200 -17.48 -13.66 16.18
C ASP A 200 -18.23 -14.44 17.26
N HIS A 201 -18.70 -13.74 18.30
CA HIS A 201 -19.42 -14.37 19.41
C HIS A 201 -20.83 -14.83 19.04
N GLU A 202 -21.45 -14.26 18.00
CA GLU A 202 -22.78 -14.72 17.55
C GLU A 202 -22.67 -16.07 16.83
N LYS A 203 -21.57 -16.28 16.12
CA LYS A 203 -21.31 -17.52 15.36
C LYS A 203 -20.36 -18.48 16.06
N ASP A 204 -19.90 -18.12 17.25
CA ASP A 204 -18.92 -18.84 18.07
C ASP A 204 -17.70 -19.34 17.27
N LYS A 205 -17.13 -18.48 16.41
CA LYS A 205 -16.02 -18.86 15.52
C LYS A 205 -15.12 -17.70 15.10
N ARG A 206 -13.93 -18.04 14.60
CA ARG A 206 -13.03 -17.08 13.95
C ARG A 206 -13.58 -16.68 12.57
N SER A 207 -13.70 -15.37 12.38
CA SER A 207 -14.20 -14.73 11.17
C SER A 207 -13.23 -13.66 10.68
N HIS A 208 -13.50 -13.10 9.50
CA HIS A 208 -12.70 -12.02 8.94
C HIS A 208 -13.57 -11.07 8.10
N VAL A 209 -13.09 -9.84 7.92
CA VAL A 209 -13.65 -8.86 6.99
C VAL A 209 -12.54 -8.12 6.26
N SER A 210 -12.77 -7.80 4.99
CA SER A 210 -11.84 -6.98 4.20
C SER A 210 -12.03 -5.51 4.54
N LEU A 211 -10.93 -4.83 4.88
CA LEU A 211 -10.94 -3.39 5.13
C LEU A 211 -10.85 -2.63 3.79
N ASN A 212 -12.02 -2.30 3.26
CA ASN A 212 -12.17 -1.52 2.03
C ASN A 212 -12.01 -0.02 2.30
N ASN A 213 -12.86 0.56 3.15
CA ASN A 213 -12.71 1.95 3.60
C ASN A 213 -12.97 2.11 5.10
N LEU A 214 -14.03 1.48 5.63
CA LEU A 214 -14.40 1.62 7.03
C LEU A 214 -14.80 0.27 7.65
N VAL A 215 -14.24 -0.07 8.80
CA VAL A 215 -14.76 -1.14 9.65
C VAL A 215 -15.13 -0.53 11.00
N MET A 216 -16.39 -0.69 11.40
CA MET A 216 -16.95 -0.21 12.65
C MET A 216 -17.20 -1.39 13.57
N ILE A 217 -16.78 -1.29 14.83
CA ILE A 217 -16.91 -2.36 15.82
C ILE A 217 -17.65 -1.80 17.03
N ASP A 218 -18.86 -2.32 17.27
CA ASP A 218 -19.64 -1.94 18.46
C ASP A 218 -18.91 -2.45 19.70
N ASN A 219 -18.47 -1.52 20.53
CA ASN A 219 -17.89 -1.82 21.83
C ASN A 219 -18.03 -0.59 22.74
N ASP A 220 -18.58 -0.81 23.92
CA ASP A 220 -18.75 0.24 24.93
C ASP A 220 -17.45 0.52 25.70
N ALA A 221 -16.46 -0.38 25.63
CA ALA A 221 -15.16 -0.21 26.27
C ALA A 221 -14.11 0.33 25.29
N SER A 222 -13.63 1.54 25.55
CA SER A 222 -12.54 2.27 24.85
C SER A 222 -11.16 1.58 24.88
N ASN A 223 -11.07 0.30 25.25
CA ASN A 223 -9.83 -0.39 25.62
C ASN A 223 -9.52 -1.64 24.78
N MET A 224 -10.20 -1.87 23.65
CA MET A 224 -9.77 -2.95 22.73
C MET A 224 -8.62 -2.47 21.85
N SER A 225 -7.41 -2.98 22.12
CA SER A 225 -6.26 -2.81 21.24
C SER A 225 -6.36 -3.71 20.01
N LEU A 226 -5.80 -3.24 18.90
CA LEU A 226 -5.57 -4.06 17.72
C LEU A 226 -4.34 -4.94 17.98
N ASP A 227 -4.55 -6.18 18.42
CA ASP A 227 -3.45 -7.06 18.81
C ASP A 227 -2.69 -7.54 17.56
N ASN A 228 -1.52 -6.94 17.36
CA ASN A 228 -0.46 -7.35 16.44
C ASN A 228 -0.83 -7.40 14.94
N THR A 229 -0.19 -6.53 14.16
CA THR A 229 -0.01 -6.69 12.71
C THR A 229 0.92 -7.88 12.44
N ALA A 230 0.37 -9.09 12.47
CA ALA A 230 1.15 -10.29 12.19
C ALA A 230 1.54 -10.36 10.70
N LYS A 231 2.79 -10.00 10.37
CA LYS A 231 3.41 -10.39 9.09
C LYS A 231 3.54 -11.91 9.08
N ARG A 232 2.67 -12.59 8.35
CA ARG A 232 2.71 -14.06 8.22
C ARG A 232 4.09 -14.49 7.68
N LYS A 233 4.69 -15.52 8.29
CA LYS A 233 5.94 -16.14 7.78
C LYS A 233 5.82 -16.44 6.27
N LYS A 234 6.85 -16.10 5.49
CA LYS A 234 7.02 -16.56 4.10
C LYS A 234 6.82 -18.09 4.12
N ARG A 235 5.94 -18.63 3.28
CA ARG A 235 5.86 -20.10 3.12
C ARG A 235 7.14 -20.56 2.42
N ASN A 236 7.76 -21.62 2.93
CA ASN A 236 8.99 -22.18 2.35
C ASN A 236 8.75 -23.00 1.07
N ASP A 237 7.49 -23.24 0.70
CA ASP A 237 7.06 -24.15 -0.37
C ASP A 237 6.97 -23.50 -1.76
N THR A 238 7.05 -22.17 -1.84
CA THR A 238 6.80 -21.43 -3.08
C THR A 238 8.13 -21.18 -3.80
N LYS A 239 8.22 -21.50 -5.10
CA LYS A 239 9.38 -21.20 -5.95
C LYS A 239 9.91 -19.81 -5.62
N GLN A 240 11.18 -19.69 -5.22
CA GLN A 240 11.74 -18.40 -4.86
C GLN A 240 12.02 -17.59 -6.13
N PRO A 241 11.79 -16.27 -6.11
CA PRO A 241 12.21 -15.42 -7.21
C PRO A 241 13.75 -15.43 -7.29
N ILE A 242 14.27 -15.45 -8.52
CA ILE A 242 15.71 -15.31 -8.77
C ILE A 242 16.16 -13.84 -8.70
N ILE A 243 15.23 -12.92 -8.89
CA ILE A 243 15.46 -11.47 -8.84
C ILE A 243 14.33 -10.84 -8.03
N GLU A 244 14.67 -10.02 -7.03
CA GLU A 244 13.75 -9.10 -6.34
C GLU A 244 14.23 -7.66 -6.57
N LEU A 245 13.47 -6.87 -7.33
CA LEU A 245 13.74 -5.45 -7.57
C LEU A 245 12.50 -4.64 -7.16
N ASN A 246 12.57 -3.97 -6.01
CA ASN A 246 11.50 -3.16 -5.43
C ASN A 246 10.15 -3.90 -5.38
N THR A 247 9.20 -3.49 -6.23
CA THR A 247 7.84 -4.03 -6.26
C THR A 247 7.70 -5.27 -7.13
N ILE A 248 8.74 -5.66 -7.88
CA ILE A 248 8.69 -6.84 -8.74
C ILE A 248 9.59 -7.97 -8.22
N SER A 249 9.13 -9.18 -8.48
CA SER A 249 9.84 -10.42 -8.24
C SER A 249 9.79 -11.24 -9.52
N ILE A 250 10.95 -11.60 -10.07
CA ILE A 250 11.07 -12.34 -11.31
C ILE A 250 11.53 -13.75 -10.96
N TYR A 251 10.86 -14.72 -11.56
CA TYR A 251 11.16 -16.14 -11.39
C TYR A 251 12.02 -16.64 -12.55
N GLU A 252 12.61 -17.81 -12.36
CA GLU A 252 13.35 -18.48 -13.41
C GLU A 252 12.49 -18.64 -14.69
N PRO A 253 13.03 -18.26 -15.87
CA PRO A 253 12.36 -18.49 -17.14
C PRO A 253 12.01 -19.96 -17.36
N LEU A 254 10.82 -20.21 -17.90
CA LEU A 254 10.31 -21.55 -18.23
C LEU A 254 11.10 -22.14 -19.40
N GLU A 255 11.02 -23.46 -19.59
CA GLU A 255 11.67 -24.16 -20.71
C GLU A 255 10.99 -23.92 -22.07
N ILE A 256 9.80 -23.34 -22.05
CA ILE A 256 8.99 -23.04 -23.25
C ILE A 256 9.11 -21.57 -23.65
N SER A 257 8.81 -21.31 -24.92
CA SER A 257 8.70 -19.95 -25.46
C SER A 257 7.42 -19.26 -24.94
N TYR A 258 7.37 -17.93 -24.99
CA TYR A 258 6.20 -17.15 -24.61
C TYR A 258 5.04 -17.37 -25.58
N ASP A 259 5.33 -17.46 -26.87
CA ASP A 259 4.34 -17.79 -27.89
C ASP A 259 3.76 -19.20 -27.67
N GLU A 260 4.60 -20.18 -27.33
CA GLU A 260 4.16 -21.53 -26.96
C GLU A 260 3.28 -21.50 -25.69
N TYR A 261 3.71 -20.77 -24.64
CA TYR A 261 2.93 -20.60 -23.42
C TYR A 261 1.54 -19.98 -23.69
N MET A 262 1.47 -18.96 -24.55
CA MET A 262 0.21 -18.31 -24.91
C MET A 262 -0.69 -19.20 -25.76
N SER A 263 -0.11 -20.05 -26.60
CA SER A 263 -0.85 -21.03 -27.41
C SER A 263 -1.47 -22.12 -26.53
N ASN A 264 -0.71 -22.64 -25.56
CA ASN A 264 -1.16 -23.66 -24.62
C ASN A 264 -2.23 -23.17 -23.62
N ARG A 265 -2.38 -21.85 -23.44
CA ARG A 265 -3.40 -21.25 -22.55
C ARG A 265 -4.78 -21.14 -23.20
N LYS A 266 -4.88 -21.31 -24.52
CA LYS A 266 -6.15 -21.20 -25.27
C LYS A 266 -6.97 -22.51 -25.30
N HIS A 267 -6.48 -23.56 -24.64
CA HIS A 267 -7.15 -24.84 -24.43
C HIS A 267 -7.40 -25.06 -22.93
#